data_AF-A0AAJ4W2V2-F1
#
_entry.id   AF-A0AAJ4W2V2-F1
#
_cell.length_a   1.000
_cell.length_b   1.000
_cell.length_c   1.000
_cell.angle_alpha   90.00
_cell.angle_beta   90.00
_cell.angle_gamma   90.00
#
_symmetry.space_group_name_H-M   'P 1'
#
loop_
_entity.id
_entity.type
_entity.pdbx_description
1 polymer ?
#
loop_
_entity_poly.entity_id
_entity_poly.type
_entity_poly.pdbx_seq_one_letter_code
_entity_poly.pdbx_strand_id
1 'polypeptide(L)'
;MNRLIIVFVALISAFCAFGQSAKKPIEVKVLDSAVKDNSLATIVVMNNSNDTYWFPWDTSELAYGASVGSTYENQVYVLRQRVYNKASHIDEPMLMSGDYDSDGLLAKWQEKLKTKKVTDYVIIKPKSFVQLRLPFKSELVVAPTWYACKDSISDGGYKYYVAYVYNTKAVEQVLSPKLLEDVKKLGYKIYEAPLESNKVPIVK
;
A
#
# COMPACT_ATOMS: atom_id res chain seq x y z
N MET A 1 4.32 25.40 51.16
CA MET A 1 3.83 24.15 50.53
C MET A 1 3.32 24.32 49.10
N ASN A 2 2.58 25.39 48.75
CA ASN A 2 1.98 25.52 47.40
C ASN A 2 2.96 25.62 46.22
N ARG A 3 4.15 26.21 46.39
CA ARG A 3 5.13 26.36 45.28
C ARG A 3 5.76 25.03 44.86
N LEU A 4 5.93 24.09 45.78
CA LEU A 4 6.53 22.78 45.50
C LEU A 4 5.56 21.89 44.70
N ILE A 5 4.27 21.96 45.01
CA ILE A 5 3.21 21.21 44.33
C ILE A 5 3.05 21.68 42.88
N ILE A 6 3.10 22.98 42.63
CA ILE A 6 3.01 23.56 41.27
C ILE A 6 4.19 23.09 40.40
N VAL A 7 5.41 23.07 40.95
CA VAL A 7 6.60 22.58 40.23
C VAL A 7 6.50 21.08 39.93
N PHE A 8 5.98 20.29 40.86
CA PHE A 8 5.83 18.84 40.68
C PHE A 8 4.77 18.50 39.62
N VAL A 9 3.64 19.22 39.62
CA VAL A 9 2.59 19.07 38.59
C VAL A 9 3.12 19.48 37.21
N ALA A 10 3.87 20.59 37.11
CA ALA A 10 4.47 21.05 35.87
C ALA A 10 5.47 20.03 35.28
N LEU A 11 6.30 19.43 36.14
CA LEU A 11 7.26 18.38 35.77
C LEU A 11 6.56 17.11 35.25
N ILE A 12 5.50 16.66 35.91
CA ILE A 12 4.75 15.47 35.47
C ILE A 12 4.09 15.71 34.09
N SER A 13 3.50 16.89 33.87
CA SER A 13 2.93 17.25 32.57
C SER A 13 3.97 17.36 31.45
N ALA A 14 5.19 17.79 31.76
CA ALA A 14 6.29 17.80 30.79
C ALA A 14 6.68 16.36 30.39
N PHE A 15 6.82 15.43 31.35
CA PHE A 15 7.15 14.03 31.05
C PHE A 15 6.05 13.29 30.27
N CYS A 16 4.77 13.65 30.44
CA CYS A 16 3.69 13.10 29.61
C CYS A 16 3.77 13.54 28.13
N ALA A 17 4.35 14.71 27.84
CA ALA A 17 4.50 15.22 26.48
C ALA A 17 5.73 14.65 25.74
N PHE A 18 6.80 14.29 26.46
CA PHE A 18 8.07 13.84 25.86
C PHE A 18 8.10 12.34 25.48
N GLY A 19 7.14 11.53 25.91
CA GLY A 19 7.13 10.08 25.66
C GLY A 19 6.32 9.62 24.44
N GLN A 20 5.52 10.50 23.83
CA GLN A 20 4.74 10.15 22.65
C GLN A 20 5.44 10.68 21.41
N SER A 21 6.28 9.86 20.77
CA SER A 21 6.65 10.15 19.38
C SER A 21 5.34 10.33 18.61
N ALA A 22 5.14 11.49 17.97
CA ALA A 22 3.92 11.75 17.23
C ALA A 22 3.68 10.60 16.25
N LYS A 23 2.64 9.80 16.50
CA LYS A 23 2.28 8.69 15.61
C LYS A 23 2.06 9.27 14.22
N LYS A 24 2.58 8.57 13.20
CA LYS A 24 2.36 9.00 11.81
C LYS A 24 0.84 9.07 11.56
N PRO A 25 0.35 10.09 10.82
CA PRO A 25 -1.08 10.25 10.55
C PRO A 25 -1.70 9.00 9.93
N ILE A 26 -0.97 8.34 9.02
CA ILE A 26 -1.28 7.04 8.47
C ILE A 26 -0.12 6.09 8.74
N GLU A 27 -0.46 4.85 9.09
CA GLU A 27 0.47 3.73 9.23
C GLU A 27 0.00 2.55 8.39
N VAL A 28 0.92 1.83 7.76
CA VAL A 28 0.63 0.58 7.05
C VAL A 28 1.42 -0.57 7.68
N LYS A 29 0.79 -1.74 7.83
CA LYS A 29 1.40 -2.93 8.41
C LYS A 29 0.99 -4.18 7.64
N VAL A 30 1.93 -5.11 7.47
CA VAL A 30 1.61 -6.49 7.14
C VAL A 30 1.30 -7.21 8.45
N LEU A 31 0.08 -7.73 8.59
CA LEU A 31 -0.35 -8.41 9.81
C LEU A 31 0.12 -9.86 9.89
N ASP A 32 0.27 -10.54 8.75
CA ASP A 32 0.71 -11.93 8.76
C ASP A 32 2.16 -12.00 9.27
N SER A 33 2.44 -12.99 10.13
CA SER A 33 3.80 -13.22 10.61
C SER A 33 4.76 -13.69 9.51
N ALA A 34 4.20 -14.28 8.45
CA ALA A 34 4.88 -14.68 7.23
C ALA A 34 3.87 -14.66 6.08
N VAL A 35 4.34 -14.41 4.85
CA VAL A 35 3.49 -14.49 3.66
C VAL A 35 3.85 -15.76 2.90
N LYS A 36 2.84 -16.57 2.60
CA LYS A 36 3.00 -17.81 1.83
C LYS A 36 2.89 -17.53 0.34
N ASP A 37 3.64 -18.23 -0.50
CA ASP A 37 3.38 -18.22 -1.94
C ASP A 37 1.94 -18.66 -2.27
N ASN A 38 1.36 -18.09 -3.32
CA ASN A 38 -0.03 -18.28 -3.75
C ASN A 38 -1.06 -18.05 -2.64
N SER A 39 -0.88 -17.00 -1.85
CA SER A 39 -1.78 -16.66 -0.74
C SER A 39 -2.22 -15.20 -0.76
N LEU A 40 -3.09 -14.83 0.20
CA LEU A 40 -3.53 -13.46 0.39
C LEU A 40 -2.78 -12.85 1.58
N ALA A 41 -1.96 -11.83 1.31
CA ALA A 41 -1.32 -11.03 2.34
C ALA A 41 -2.34 -10.06 2.97
N THR A 42 -2.37 -10.04 4.30
CA THR A 42 -3.24 -9.20 5.12
C THR A 42 -2.52 -7.90 5.45
N ILE A 43 -2.97 -6.82 4.84
CA ILE A 43 -2.44 -5.48 5.07
C ILE A 43 -3.44 -4.69 5.91
N VAL A 44 -2.97 -3.99 6.93
CA VAL A 44 -3.77 -3.03 7.67
C VAL A 44 -3.23 -1.64 7.48
N VAL A 45 -4.13 -0.73 7.12
CA VAL A 45 -3.85 0.70 6.96
C VAL A 45 -4.64 1.44 8.04
N MET A 46 -3.92 2.06 8.96
CA MET A 46 -4.48 2.72 10.13
C MET A 46 -4.41 4.23 9.96
N ASN A 47 -5.48 4.91 10.31
CA ASN A 47 -5.56 6.35 10.37
C ASN A 47 -5.56 6.80 11.83
N ASN A 48 -4.43 7.38 12.25
CA ASN A 48 -4.24 7.94 13.58
C ASN A 48 -4.64 9.42 13.65
N SER A 49 -5.08 10.03 12.55
CA SER A 49 -5.46 11.43 12.47
C SER A 49 -6.97 11.65 12.70
N ASN A 50 -7.40 12.91 12.64
CA ASN A 50 -8.81 13.32 12.71
C ASN A 50 -9.44 13.54 11.33
N ASP A 51 -8.68 13.37 10.25
CA ASP A 51 -9.15 13.55 8.88
C ASP A 51 -9.60 12.22 8.28
N THR A 52 -10.51 12.25 7.31
CA THR A 52 -10.77 11.08 6.46
C THR A 52 -9.79 11.09 5.30
N TYR A 53 -9.04 10.00 5.11
CA TYR A 53 -8.13 9.87 3.97
C TYR A 53 -8.72 9.02 2.87
N TRP A 54 -8.45 9.41 1.64
CA TRP A 54 -8.78 8.68 0.43
C TRP A 54 -7.49 8.30 -0.30
N PHE A 55 -7.43 7.06 -0.75
CA PHE A 55 -6.36 6.52 -1.56
C PHE A 55 -6.95 6.04 -2.88
N PRO A 56 -6.29 6.29 -4.02
CA PRO A 56 -6.76 5.80 -5.32
C PRO A 56 -6.61 4.28 -5.51
N TRP A 57 -6.41 3.50 -4.45
CA TRP A 57 -6.21 2.06 -4.56
C TRP A 57 -7.51 1.33 -4.89
N ASP A 58 -7.49 0.53 -5.95
CA ASP A 58 -8.53 -0.45 -6.28
C ASP A 58 -8.10 -1.83 -5.75
N THR A 59 -8.84 -2.34 -4.78
CA THR A 59 -8.52 -3.60 -4.09
C THR A 59 -9.10 -4.82 -4.81
N SER A 60 -9.71 -4.65 -5.97
CA SER A 60 -10.19 -5.79 -6.75
C SER A 60 -9.03 -6.55 -7.38
N GLU A 61 -9.10 -7.87 -7.35
CA GLU A 61 -8.12 -8.75 -7.98
C GLU A 61 -7.85 -8.39 -9.45
N LEU A 62 -8.91 -7.97 -10.16
CA LEU A 62 -8.81 -7.49 -11.55
C LEU A 62 -7.83 -6.33 -11.72
N ALA A 63 -7.72 -5.41 -10.74
CA ALA A 63 -6.75 -4.31 -10.80
C ALA A 63 -5.31 -4.81 -10.69
N TYR A 64 -5.05 -5.80 -9.82
CA TYR A 64 -3.74 -6.44 -9.68
C TYR A 64 -3.39 -7.30 -10.92
N GLY A 65 -4.38 -7.93 -11.55
CA GLY A 65 -4.18 -8.64 -12.82
C GLY A 65 -3.86 -7.68 -13.98
N ALA A 66 -4.61 -6.58 -14.11
CA ALA A 66 -4.40 -5.59 -15.16
C ALA A 66 -3.09 -4.79 -14.98
N SER A 67 -2.56 -4.70 -13.75
CA SER A 67 -1.34 -3.93 -13.46
C SER A 67 -0.06 -4.49 -14.11
N VAL A 68 -0.13 -5.68 -14.70
CA VAL A 68 0.95 -6.30 -15.49
C VAL A 68 1.19 -5.53 -16.81
N GLY A 69 0.15 -4.95 -17.40
CA GLY A 69 0.23 -4.31 -18.73
C GLY A 69 0.32 -2.79 -18.74
N SER A 70 0.14 -2.09 -17.60
CA SER A 70 -0.09 -0.64 -17.58
C SER A 70 0.68 0.08 -16.47
N THR A 71 1.77 0.75 -16.84
CA THR A 71 2.77 1.31 -15.91
C THR A 71 2.25 2.44 -15.04
N TYR A 72 1.48 3.40 -15.57
CA TYR A 72 1.02 4.55 -14.79
C TYR A 72 -0.10 4.15 -13.83
N GLU A 73 -0.99 3.29 -14.31
CA GLU A 73 -2.11 2.74 -13.60
C GLU A 73 -1.68 1.89 -12.42
N ASN A 74 -0.63 1.08 -12.57
CA ASN A 74 -0.01 0.35 -11.46
C ASN A 74 0.46 1.31 -10.35
N GLN A 75 1.01 2.47 -10.71
CA GLN A 75 1.49 3.44 -9.72
C GLN A 75 0.38 4.16 -8.95
N VAL A 76 -0.85 4.17 -9.49
CA VAL A 76 -1.99 4.89 -8.92
C VAL A 76 -2.94 3.94 -8.22
N TYR A 77 -3.39 2.90 -8.91
CA TYR A 77 -4.48 2.04 -8.44
C TYR A 77 -4.03 0.89 -7.56
N VAL A 78 -2.73 0.64 -7.43
CA VAL A 78 -2.21 -0.53 -6.72
C VAL A 78 -1.30 -0.11 -5.57
N LEU A 79 -1.51 -0.74 -4.41
CA LEU A 79 -0.54 -0.66 -3.31
C LEU A 79 0.65 -1.55 -3.67
N ARG A 80 1.84 -0.95 -3.84
CA ARG A 80 3.00 -1.67 -4.39
C ARG A 80 3.46 -2.75 -3.42
N GLN A 81 3.41 -3.97 -3.90
CA GLN A 81 4.02 -5.12 -3.25
C GLN A 81 5.52 -5.11 -3.58
N ARG A 82 6.36 -5.53 -2.61
CA ARG A 82 7.81 -5.56 -2.75
C ARG A 82 8.39 -6.81 -2.12
N VAL A 83 9.47 -7.31 -2.71
CA VAL A 83 10.26 -8.43 -2.21
C VAL A 83 11.67 -7.94 -1.93
N TYR A 84 12.11 -8.09 -0.69
CA TYR A 84 13.44 -7.68 -0.23
C TYR A 84 14.33 -8.91 -0.05
N ASN A 85 15.47 -8.94 -0.72
CA ASN A 85 16.47 -9.98 -0.57
C ASN A 85 17.38 -9.66 0.62
N LYS A 86 17.39 -10.55 1.63
CA LYS A 86 18.19 -10.33 2.84
C LYS A 86 19.69 -10.46 2.59
N ALA A 87 20.12 -11.28 1.63
CA ALA A 87 21.52 -11.57 1.39
C ALA A 87 22.21 -10.42 0.64
N SER A 88 21.55 -9.88 -0.38
CA SER A 88 22.06 -8.78 -1.20
C SER A 88 21.62 -7.39 -0.71
N HIS A 89 20.71 -7.33 0.26
CA HIS A 89 20.15 -6.08 0.81
C HIS A 89 19.46 -5.16 -0.22
N ILE A 90 18.95 -5.73 -1.31
CA ILE A 90 18.24 -5.00 -2.37
C ILE A 90 16.78 -5.45 -2.47
N ASP A 91 15.94 -4.55 -2.99
CA ASP A 91 14.60 -4.91 -3.43
C ASP A 91 14.70 -5.63 -4.77
N GLU A 92 14.19 -6.86 -4.80
CA GLU A 92 14.07 -7.63 -6.02
C GLU A 92 12.92 -7.06 -6.87
N PRO A 93 13.08 -7.02 -8.20
CA PRO A 93 11.94 -6.80 -9.05
C PRO A 93 10.91 -7.90 -8.77
N MET A 94 9.69 -7.51 -8.41
CA MET A 94 8.58 -8.45 -8.43
C MET A 94 8.30 -8.77 -9.89
N LEU A 95 8.78 -9.94 -10.33
CA LEU A 95 8.52 -10.44 -11.66
C LEU A 95 7.05 -10.77 -11.75
N MET A 96 6.29 -9.93 -12.44
CA MET A 96 4.93 -10.24 -12.84
C MET A 96 5.01 -10.86 -14.22
N SER A 97 4.57 -12.10 -14.32
CA SER A 97 4.22 -12.71 -15.59
C SER A 97 2.72 -12.96 -15.65
N GLY A 98 2.21 -13.02 -16.87
CA GLY A 98 0.95 -13.66 -17.13
C GLY A 98 1.08 -14.62 -18.29
N ASP A 99 0.57 -15.83 -18.09
CA ASP A 99 -0.10 -16.61 -19.14
C ASP A 99 -1.55 -16.09 -19.30
N TYR A 100 -1.74 -14.81 -19.04
CA TYR A 100 -3.03 -14.15 -19.00
C TYR A 100 -3.18 -13.34 -20.27
N ASP A 101 -4.41 -13.31 -20.79
CA ASP A 101 -4.85 -12.35 -21.78
C ASP A 101 -4.77 -10.93 -21.17
N SER A 102 -3.56 -10.35 -21.18
CA SER A 102 -3.26 -9.05 -20.60
C SER A 102 -4.12 -7.96 -21.22
N ASP A 103 -4.35 -8.05 -22.52
CA ASP A 103 -5.10 -7.07 -23.30
C ASP A 103 -6.59 -7.16 -22.96
N GLY A 104 -7.16 -8.37 -22.87
CA GLY A 104 -8.53 -8.57 -22.44
C GLY A 104 -8.77 -8.20 -20.97
N LEU A 105 -7.82 -8.48 -20.08
CA LEU A 105 -7.87 -8.04 -18.68
C LEU A 105 -7.79 -6.51 -18.57
N LEU A 106 -6.87 -5.89 -19.30
CA LEU A 106 -6.71 -4.44 -19.34
C LEU A 106 -7.98 -3.77 -19.88
N ALA A 107 -8.56 -4.27 -20.98
CA ALA A 107 -9.79 -3.73 -21.55
C ALA A 107 -10.98 -3.84 -20.57
N LYS A 108 -11.18 -4.99 -19.94
CA LYS A 108 -12.22 -5.18 -18.91
C LYS A 108 -12.04 -4.24 -17.73
N TRP A 109 -10.80 -4.05 -17.30
CA TRP A 109 -10.47 -3.18 -16.20
C TRP A 109 -10.67 -1.69 -16.57
N GLN A 110 -10.29 -1.28 -17.79
CA GLN A 110 -10.57 0.06 -18.31
C GLN A 110 -12.08 0.35 -18.39
N GLU A 111 -12.91 -0.61 -18.82
CA GLU A 111 -14.36 -0.46 -18.77
C GLU A 111 -14.88 -0.29 -17.34
N LYS A 112 -14.33 -1.04 -16.39
CA LYS A 112 -14.68 -0.92 -14.97
C LYS A 112 -14.36 0.49 -14.45
N LEU A 113 -13.20 1.04 -14.79
CA LEU A 113 -12.78 2.39 -14.36
C LEU A 113 -13.77 3.48 -14.75
N LYS A 114 -14.43 3.37 -15.91
CA LYS A 114 -15.43 4.37 -16.37
C LYS A 114 -16.64 4.49 -15.42
N THR A 115 -16.91 3.44 -14.64
CA THR A 115 -18.05 3.38 -13.73
C THR A 115 -17.69 3.61 -12.27
N LYS A 116 -16.38 3.69 -11.96
CA LYS A 116 -15.88 3.84 -10.59
C LYS A 116 -16.28 5.17 -9.98
N LYS A 117 -16.73 5.10 -8.74
CA LYS A 117 -17.06 6.23 -7.87
C LYS A 117 -15.98 6.39 -6.80
N VAL A 118 -15.98 7.54 -6.12
CA VAL A 118 -15.05 7.84 -5.01
C VAL A 118 -15.05 6.72 -3.95
N THR A 119 -16.22 6.13 -3.67
CA THR A 119 -16.42 5.08 -2.66
C THR A 119 -15.89 3.71 -3.05
N ASP A 120 -15.54 3.50 -4.32
CA ASP A 120 -15.03 2.22 -4.81
C ASP A 120 -13.51 2.06 -4.66
N TYR A 121 -12.89 3.06 -4.04
CA TYR A 121 -11.47 3.11 -3.68
C TYR A 121 -11.32 3.10 -2.15
N VAL A 122 -10.08 2.96 -1.68
CA VAL A 122 -9.80 2.87 -0.25
C VAL A 122 -10.05 4.21 0.45
N ILE A 123 -10.97 4.20 1.41
CA ILE A 123 -11.26 5.32 2.32
C ILE A 123 -11.00 4.88 3.75
N ILE A 124 -10.28 5.69 4.51
CA ILE A 124 -9.95 5.42 5.92
C ILE A 124 -10.46 6.57 6.78
N LYS A 125 -11.52 6.28 7.53
CA LYS A 125 -12.15 7.24 8.45
C LYS A 125 -11.19 7.63 9.60
N PRO A 126 -11.43 8.76 10.29
CA PRO A 126 -10.64 9.16 11.45
C PRO A 126 -10.59 8.05 12.50
N LYS A 127 -9.42 7.87 13.12
CA LYS A 127 -9.20 6.91 14.21
C LYS A 127 -9.66 5.48 13.91
N SER A 128 -9.60 5.10 12.64
CA SER A 128 -10.05 3.79 12.16
C SER A 128 -8.97 3.10 11.35
N PHE A 129 -9.23 1.87 10.95
CA PHE A 129 -8.36 1.12 10.06
C PHE A 129 -9.20 0.43 8.98
N VAL A 130 -8.53 0.12 7.88
CA VAL A 130 -9.03 -0.79 6.85
C VAL A 130 -8.10 -1.98 6.74
N GLN A 131 -8.67 -3.15 6.49
CA GLN A 131 -7.93 -4.36 6.20
C GLN A 131 -8.05 -4.67 4.70
N LEU A 132 -6.91 -4.78 4.03
CA LEU A 132 -6.80 -5.16 2.63
C LEU A 132 -6.27 -6.59 2.55
N ARG A 133 -6.79 -7.36 1.59
CA ARG A 133 -6.31 -8.71 1.27
C ARG A 133 -5.70 -8.64 -0.12
N LEU A 134 -4.37 -8.73 -0.20
CA LEU A 134 -3.65 -8.58 -1.47
C LEU A 134 -3.16 -9.94 -1.95
N PRO A 135 -3.41 -10.31 -3.22
CA PRO A 135 -2.85 -11.54 -3.77
C PRO A 135 -1.33 -11.44 -3.86
N PHE A 136 -0.65 -12.43 -3.29
CA PHE A 136 0.81 -12.59 -3.35
C PHE A 136 1.18 -13.90 -4.03
N LYS A 137 2.10 -13.79 -5.01
CA LYS A 137 2.70 -14.92 -5.71
C LYS A 137 4.18 -14.62 -5.96
N SER A 138 5.06 -15.54 -5.56
CA SER A 138 6.51 -15.40 -5.64
C SER A 138 7.08 -15.75 -7.02
N GLU A 139 6.44 -16.70 -7.73
CA GLU A 139 6.81 -17.07 -9.09
C GLU A 139 5.66 -16.75 -10.05
N LEU A 140 5.80 -15.69 -10.83
CA LEU A 140 5.00 -15.55 -12.03
C LEU A 140 5.92 -15.88 -13.22
N VAL A 141 5.67 -17.00 -13.91
CA VAL A 141 6.43 -17.59 -15.04
C VAL A 141 6.45 -16.70 -16.28
N VAL A 142 7.57 -16.03 -16.57
CA VAL A 142 7.72 -15.10 -17.70
C VAL A 142 7.93 -15.87 -19.03
N ALA A 143 7.15 -15.55 -20.06
CA ALA A 143 7.51 -15.86 -21.45
C ALA A 143 8.86 -15.20 -21.78
N PRO A 144 9.74 -15.83 -22.56
CA PRO A 144 11.20 -15.66 -22.47
C PRO A 144 11.62 -14.20 -22.60
N THR A 145 11.98 -13.57 -21.48
CA THR A 145 12.69 -12.29 -21.47
C THR A 145 14.05 -12.45 -20.81
N TRP A 146 15.01 -11.70 -21.34
CA TRP A 146 16.43 -11.67 -21.04
C TRP A 146 16.77 -11.19 -19.60
N TYR A 147 15.76 -10.88 -18.79
CA TYR A 147 15.85 -10.51 -17.37
C TYR A 147 15.20 -11.53 -16.42
N ALA A 148 14.82 -12.72 -16.90
CA ALA A 148 14.29 -13.77 -16.02
C ALA A 148 15.28 -14.02 -14.88
N CYS A 149 14.85 -13.76 -13.64
CA CYS A 149 15.62 -14.09 -12.45
C CYS A 149 15.84 -15.61 -12.48
N LYS A 150 17.12 -16.02 -12.55
CA LYS A 150 17.50 -17.43 -12.67
C LYS A 150 17.24 -18.22 -11.38
N ASP A 151 16.96 -17.54 -10.27
CA ASP A 151 16.89 -18.15 -8.95
C ASP A 151 15.46 -18.08 -8.38
N SER A 152 14.87 -19.24 -8.13
CA SER A 152 13.60 -19.37 -7.38
C SER A 152 13.74 -18.79 -5.98
N ILE A 153 12.73 -18.06 -5.49
CA ILE A 153 12.68 -17.56 -4.11
C ILE A 153 12.85 -18.76 -3.15
N SER A 154 13.98 -18.79 -2.44
CA SER A 154 14.30 -19.81 -1.45
C SER A 154 13.74 -19.45 -0.08
N ASP A 155 13.30 -20.46 0.67
CA ASP A 155 12.74 -20.26 2.02
C ASP A 155 13.71 -19.51 2.93
N GLY A 156 13.20 -18.48 3.62
CA GLY A 156 13.96 -17.72 4.61
C GLY A 156 14.90 -16.64 4.07
N GLY A 157 15.19 -16.62 2.76
CA GLY A 157 16.09 -15.63 2.11
C GLY A 157 15.44 -14.28 1.81
N TYR A 158 14.11 -14.23 1.70
CA TYR A 158 13.38 -13.06 1.22
C TYR A 158 12.34 -12.56 2.23
N LYS A 159 11.99 -11.28 2.11
CA LYS A 159 10.93 -10.64 2.91
C LYS A 159 9.94 -9.90 2.02
N TYR A 160 8.66 -10.05 2.33
CA TYR A 160 7.57 -9.30 1.74
C TYR A 160 7.30 -8.02 2.52
N TYR A 161 6.96 -6.94 1.82
CA TYR A 161 6.40 -5.74 2.39
C TYR A 161 5.61 -4.95 1.35
N VAL A 162 4.86 -3.94 1.79
CA VAL A 162 4.16 -3.03 0.89
C VAL A 162 4.66 -1.61 1.07
N ALA A 163 4.63 -0.86 -0.04
CA ALA A 163 5.04 0.53 -0.08
C ALA A 163 4.09 1.36 -0.93
N TYR A 164 3.98 2.64 -0.58
CA TYR A 164 3.21 3.63 -1.31
C TYR A 164 4.02 4.90 -1.48
N VAL A 165 4.00 5.43 -2.70
CA VAL A 165 4.55 6.73 -3.06
C VAL A 165 3.52 7.38 -3.97
N TYR A 166 3.03 8.56 -3.57
CA TYR A 166 2.11 9.31 -4.41
C TYR A 166 2.86 9.90 -5.61
N ASN A 167 2.41 9.57 -6.82
CA ASN A 167 2.96 10.14 -8.05
C ASN A 167 1.91 11.07 -8.66
N THR A 168 2.05 12.37 -8.40
CA THR A 168 1.12 13.40 -8.90
C THR A 168 0.94 13.34 -10.41
N LYS A 169 2.02 13.15 -11.18
CA LYS A 169 1.95 13.07 -12.65
C LYS A 169 1.13 11.87 -13.11
N ALA A 170 1.35 10.70 -12.50
CA ALA A 170 0.58 9.50 -12.83
C ALA A 170 -0.89 9.68 -12.43
N VAL A 171 -1.16 10.29 -11.27
CA VAL A 171 -2.51 10.56 -10.79
C VAL A 171 -3.26 11.51 -11.73
N GLU A 172 -2.65 12.60 -12.15
CA GLU A 172 -3.25 13.57 -13.08
C GLU A 172 -3.50 12.97 -14.47
N GLN A 173 -2.68 12.00 -14.90
CA GLN A 173 -2.83 11.32 -16.18
C GLN A 173 -3.93 10.25 -16.13
N VAL A 174 -4.08 9.57 -14.99
CA VAL A 174 -4.90 8.35 -14.88
C VAL A 174 -6.26 8.63 -14.26
N LEU A 175 -6.35 9.53 -13.28
CA LEU A 175 -7.62 9.87 -12.63
C LEU A 175 -8.29 11.04 -13.34
N SER A 176 -9.60 10.94 -13.52
CA SER A 176 -10.36 12.07 -14.07
C SER A 176 -10.34 13.26 -13.09
N PRO A 177 -10.23 14.51 -13.59
CA PRO A 177 -10.33 15.71 -12.75
C PRO A 177 -11.63 15.78 -11.95
N LYS A 178 -12.73 15.30 -12.54
CA LYS A 178 -14.04 15.21 -11.88
C LYS A 178 -14.00 14.33 -10.63
N LEU A 179 -13.37 13.15 -10.71
CA LEU A 179 -13.24 12.25 -9.56
C LEU A 179 -12.47 12.93 -8.42
N LEU A 180 -11.37 13.63 -8.74
CA LEU A 180 -10.58 14.37 -7.75
C LEU A 180 -11.36 15.53 -7.13
N GLU A 181 -12.20 16.22 -7.91
CA GLU A 181 -13.10 17.25 -7.40
C GLU A 181 -14.16 16.66 -6.46
N ASP A 182 -14.73 15.52 -6.81
CA ASP A 182 -15.72 14.82 -5.98
C ASP A 182 -15.11 14.35 -4.66
N VAL A 183 -13.86 13.86 -4.65
CA VAL A 183 -13.10 13.55 -3.42
C VAL A 183 -13.02 14.77 -2.50
N LYS A 184 -12.67 15.94 -3.05
CA LYS A 184 -12.57 17.20 -2.29
C LYS A 184 -13.93 17.66 -1.76
N LYS A 185 -14.99 17.59 -2.58
CA LYS A 185 -16.37 17.94 -2.18
C LYS A 185 -16.88 17.08 -1.02
N LEU A 186 -16.45 15.83 -0.95
CA LEU A 186 -16.77 14.92 0.16
C LEU A 186 -15.92 15.19 1.42
N GLY A 187 -14.99 16.15 1.39
CA GLY A 187 -14.14 16.50 2.52
C GLY A 187 -13.01 15.51 2.80
N TYR A 188 -12.71 14.61 1.84
CA TYR A 188 -11.63 13.64 1.99
C TYR A 188 -10.28 14.27 1.64
N LYS A 189 -9.25 13.89 2.39
CA LYS A 189 -7.86 14.26 2.09
C LYS A 189 -7.19 13.17 1.27
N ILE A 190 -6.56 13.54 0.16
CA ILE A 190 -5.68 12.64 -0.58
C ILE A 190 -4.39 12.49 0.22
N TYR A 191 -3.96 11.27 0.48
CA TYR A 191 -2.73 11.03 1.22
C TYR A 191 -1.53 10.99 0.26
N GLU A 192 -0.59 11.91 0.44
CA GLU A 192 0.53 12.11 -0.49
C GLU A 192 1.89 11.67 0.07
N ALA A 193 2.00 11.52 1.39
CA ALA A 193 3.25 11.12 2.02
C ALA A 193 3.59 9.64 1.74
N PRO A 194 4.87 9.27 1.71
CA PRO A 194 5.26 7.88 1.49
C PRO A 194 4.90 7.00 2.69
N LEU A 195 4.52 5.75 2.39
CA LEU A 195 4.28 4.71 3.38
C LEU A 195 5.13 3.48 3.08
N GLU A 196 5.61 2.84 4.13
CA GLU A 196 6.28 1.54 4.07
C GLU A 196 5.83 0.72 5.27
N SER A 197 5.51 -0.56 5.04
CA SER A 197 5.13 -1.48 6.11
C SER A 197 6.34 -2.13 6.77
N ASN A 198 6.09 -2.88 7.85
CA ASN A 198 7.03 -3.89 8.31
C ASN A 198 7.31 -4.93 7.20
N LYS A 199 8.54 -5.46 7.23
CA LYS A 199 9.01 -6.54 6.36
C LYS A 199 8.83 -7.90 7.04
N VAL A 200 8.11 -8.82 6.41
CA VAL A 200 7.80 -10.16 6.96
C VAL A 200 8.42 -11.25 6.09
N PRO A 201 8.84 -12.40 6.65
CA PRO A 201 9.42 -13.47 5.87
C PRO A 201 8.44 -14.02 4.82
N ILE A 202 8.99 -14.44 3.68
CA ILE A 202 8.27 -15.25 2.69
C ILE A 202 8.56 -16.73 2.98
N VAL A 203 7.52 -17.56 2.93
CA VAL A 203 7.58 -19.01 3.13
C VAL A 203 6.87 -19.73 1.98
N LYS A 204 7.32 -20.93 1.62
CA LYS A 204 6.65 -21.79 0.64
C LYS A 204 5.34 -22.41 1.12
#